data_AF-A0A4U0XTF3-F1
#
_entry.id   AF-A0A4U0XTF3-F1
#
_cell.length_a   1.000
_cell.length_b   1.000
_cell.length_c   1.000
_cell.angle_alpha   90.00
_cell.angle_beta   90.00
_cell.angle_gamma   90.00
#
_symmetry.space_group_name_H-M   'P 1'
#
loop_
_entity.id
_entity.type
_entity.pdbx_description
1 polymer ?
#
loop_
_entity_poly.entity_id
_entity_poly.type
_entity_poly.pdbx_seq_one_letter_code
_entity_poly.pdbx_strand_id
1 'polypeptide(L)'
;MAARSRRMTLPSLAGRIDPIYKPATKPTSDPAHSAAFIFLHGLGDDAEGLENIADQFQKNDKVSYMHWVIPNAMEDRDAMTTAWYRPSPLTAFAPSRPELEEEEDEQGLVKSAAYVESLIDACVRKGIPPNRIVLGGFSQGCALSLFTDLTSKKYSGRLAGIVGLCGYLPLAGGSQLQHLRAVAELPPTHGDVPIFLARGKGDSLIPKRIWNITLKGLEAFDASSVEQHEYEGGHTINGPMLRASPTTSQNMAPIKKDAEDTKKEAKLTPEQSAALVLDYLRKQNRPYSATDISTNLKNRVTKAAAAKLLKDMHERKEIEGRAAGKQIVYHTIQAPDEASLEMLHQMDTETARLRDETVALKAEEKELQKALRGSASQVPLSELKASIAALEHDKAEMMARLAKLTSGSVQPIGVEEREGIGRENRVWLKAAAARKRIRGELWGVMAGAIEREKWEETQEGLGLEF
;
A
#
# COMPACT_ATOMS: atom_id res chain seq x y z
N MET A 1 -13.20 29.98 23.18
CA MET A 1 -11.83 29.90 22.62
C MET A 1 -11.88 29.04 21.37
N ALA A 2 -11.60 29.60 20.19
CA ALA A 2 -11.59 28.85 18.95
C ALA A 2 -10.45 27.82 18.98
N ALA A 3 -10.78 26.53 18.89
CA ALA A 3 -9.81 25.47 18.78
C ALA A 3 -8.98 25.69 17.50
N ARG A 4 -7.70 26.07 17.67
CA ARG A 4 -6.72 26.04 16.58
C ARG A 4 -6.70 24.60 16.05
N SER A 5 -7.20 24.40 14.84
CA SER A 5 -7.11 23.13 14.11
C SER A 5 -5.64 22.66 14.18
N ARG A 6 -5.38 21.57 14.89
CA ARG A 6 -4.03 20.99 14.97
C ARG A 6 -3.66 20.52 13.56
N ARG A 7 -2.70 21.21 12.94
CA ARG A 7 -2.11 20.79 11.66
C ARG A 7 -1.54 19.38 11.85
N MET A 8 -1.80 18.47 10.90
CA MET A 8 -1.28 17.10 10.99
C MET A 8 0.25 17.16 10.82
N THR A 9 0.99 16.74 11.84
CA THR A 9 2.46 16.63 11.79
C THR A 9 2.80 15.19 11.45
N LEU A 10 3.18 14.96 10.20
CA LEU A 10 3.63 13.66 9.71
C LEU A 10 5.10 13.43 10.05
N PRO A 11 5.50 12.17 10.27
CA PRO A 11 6.91 11.80 10.46
C PRO A 11 7.73 12.19 9.23
N SER A 12 8.92 12.73 9.47
CA SER A 12 9.95 12.94 8.46
C SER A 12 11.14 12.05 8.81
N LEU A 13 11.69 11.37 7.81
CA LEU A 13 12.80 10.42 7.94
C LEU A 13 13.89 10.82 6.95
N ALA A 14 15.13 10.84 7.41
CA ALA A 14 16.27 11.15 6.54
C ALA A 14 16.31 10.17 5.34
N GLY A 15 16.45 10.71 4.13
CA GLY A 15 16.48 9.92 2.89
C GLY A 15 15.11 9.45 2.39
N ARG A 16 14.01 9.80 3.07
CA ARG A 16 12.64 9.54 2.58
C ARG A 16 11.95 10.87 2.28
N ILE A 17 11.37 10.98 1.09
CA ILE A 17 10.57 12.15 0.71
C ILE A 17 9.33 12.22 1.60
N ASP A 18 9.03 13.41 2.12
CA ASP A 18 7.88 13.62 3.01
C ASP A 18 6.56 13.19 2.34
N PRO A 19 5.58 12.69 3.11
CA PRO A 19 4.28 12.32 2.56
C PRO A 19 3.49 13.51 2.01
N ILE A 20 2.71 13.27 0.96
CA ILE A 20 1.67 14.20 0.51
C ILE A 20 0.49 14.09 1.49
N TYR A 21 0.13 15.21 2.10
CA TYR A 21 -1.04 15.30 2.98
C TYR A 21 -2.11 16.19 2.36
N LYS A 22 -3.28 15.61 2.05
CA LYS A 22 -4.46 16.38 1.65
C LYS A 22 -5.45 16.48 2.81
N PRO A 23 -5.71 17.69 3.34
CA PRO A 23 -6.71 17.85 4.37
C PRO A 23 -8.12 17.56 3.83
N ALA A 24 -9.01 17.11 4.72
CA ALA A 24 -10.44 17.03 4.46
C ALA A 24 -10.97 18.38 3.96
N THR A 25 -11.77 18.37 2.88
CA THR A 25 -12.35 19.57 2.29
C THR A 25 -13.49 20.15 3.13
N LYS A 26 -14.15 19.30 3.93
CA LYS A 26 -15.16 19.66 4.93
C LYS A 26 -14.78 19.00 6.26
N PRO A 27 -13.80 19.56 7.00
CA PRO A 27 -13.37 18.99 8.26
C PRO A 27 -14.50 19.04 9.29
N THR A 28 -14.60 17.99 10.11
CA THR A 28 -15.51 17.95 11.25
C THR A 28 -15.01 18.87 12.36
N SER A 29 -15.93 19.40 13.17
CA SER A 29 -15.59 20.22 14.35
C SER A 29 -14.86 19.40 15.41
N ASP A 30 -15.28 18.15 15.60
CA ASP A 30 -14.60 17.16 16.45
C ASP A 30 -13.68 16.27 15.60
N PRO A 31 -12.35 16.27 15.85
CA PRO A 31 -11.42 15.33 15.22
C PRO A 31 -11.81 13.85 15.39
N ALA A 32 -12.52 13.49 16.46
CA ALA A 32 -12.99 12.12 16.70
C ALA A 32 -14.02 11.64 15.66
N HIS A 33 -14.73 12.58 15.02
CA HIS A 33 -15.65 12.30 13.91
C HIS A 33 -14.99 12.39 12.53
N SER A 34 -13.71 12.80 12.47
CA SER A 34 -12.95 12.84 11.22
C SER A 34 -12.53 11.43 10.79
N ALA A 35 -12.00 11.30 9.57
CA ALA A 35 -11.49 10.06 9.02
C ALA A 35 -10.15 10.30 8.32
N ALA A 36 -9.32 9.26 8.21
CA ALA A 36 -8.11 9.31 7.39
C ALA A 36 -8.00 8.08 6.48
N PHE A 37 -7.44 8.28 5.29
CA PHE A 37 -6.99 7.22 4.40
C PHE A 37 -5.49 7.39 4.18
N ILE A 38 -4.71 6.41 4.64
CA ILE A 38 -3.30 6.26 4.32
C ILE A 38 -3.18 5.36 3.08
N PHE A 39 -2.73 5.91 1.95
CA PHE A 39 -2.73 5.21 0.66
C PHE A 39 -1.30 5.01 0.11
N LEU A 40 -0.85 3.75 0.04
CA LEU A 40 0.51 3.35 -0.29
C LEU A 40 0.64 3.01 -1.78
N HIS A 41 1.64 3.58 -2.46
CA HIS A 41 1.93 3.33 -3.87
C HIS A 41 2.62 1.97 -4.11
N GLY A 42 2.70 1.54 -5.37
CA GLY A 42 3.35 0.29 -5.77
C GLY A 42 4.88 0.41 -5.91
N LEU A 43 5.53 -0.70 -6.25
CA LEU A 43 6.95 -0.73 -6.57
C LEU A 43 7.27 0.20 -7.75
N GLY A 44 8.29 1.05 -7.58
CA GLY A 44 8.79 1.99 -8.59
C GLY A 44 7.91 3.21 -8.85
N ASP A 45 6.89 3.43 -8.02
CA ASP A 45 6.01 4.59 -8.07
C ASP A 45 6.33 5.57 -6.92
N ASP A 46 5.59 6.68 -6.84
CA ASP A 46 5.73 7.71 -5.80
C ASP A 46 4.35 8.18 -5.30
N ALA A 47 4.34 9.08 -4.31
CA ALA A 47 3.11 9.63 -3.76
C ALA A 47 2.31 10.48 -4.77
N GLU A 48 2.98 11.13 -5.74
CA GLU A 48 2.34 11.97 -6.76
C GLU A 48 1.49 11.10 -7.70
N GLY A 49 1.95 9.88 -8.01
CA GLY A 49 1.21 8.90 -8.83
C GLY A 49 -0.20 8.57 -8.31
N LEU A 50 -0.41 8.64 -6.99
CA LEU A 50 -1.71 8.41 -6.35
C LEU A 50 -2.48 9.70 -6.01
N GLU A 51 -1.84 10.86 -6.12
CA GLU A 51 -2.39 12.14 -5.65
C GLU A 51 -3.73 12.49 -6.31
N ASN A 52 -3.82 12.26 -7.63
CA ASN A 52 -5.03 12.54 -8.41
C ASN A 52 -6.22 11.66 -7.99
N ILE A 53 -5.99 10.47 -7.41
CA ILE A 53 -7.07 9.63 -6.89
C ILE A 53 -7.73 10.35 -5.71
N ALA A 54 -6.94 10.86 -4.75
CA ALA A 54 -7.46 11.63 -3.62
C ALA A 54 -8.26 12.86 -4.10
N ASP A 55 -7.76 13.57 -5.12
CA ASP A 55 -8.46 14.73 -5.69
C ASP A 55 -9.82 14.37 -6.30
N GLN A 56 -9.90 13.27 -7.04
CA GLN A 56 -11.16 12.81 -7.62
C GLN A 56 -12.20 12.47 -6.55
N PHE A 57 -11.77 11.85 -5.45
CA PHE A 57 -12.67 11.52 -4.32
C PHE A 57 -13.14 12.78 -3.58
N GLN A 58 -12.26 13.76 -3.38
CA GLN A 58 -12.60 15.02 -2.72
C GLN A 58 -13.49 15.93 -3.59
N LYS A 59 -13.21 16.04 -4.90
CA LYS A 59 -13.99 16.85 -5.85
C LYS A 59 -15.42 16.34 -6.02
N ASN A 60 -15.63 15.03 -5.93
CA ASN A 60 -16.96 14.41 -6.04
C ASN A 60 -17.75 14.39 -4.72
N ASP A 61 -17.25 15.05 -3.66
CA ASP A 61 -17.89 15.18 -2.34
C ASP A 61 -18.36 13.85 -1.72
N LYS A 62 -17.69 12.73 -2.06
CA LYS A 62 -17.99 11.38 -1.56
C LYS A 62 -17.42 11.15 -0.16
N VAL A 63 -16.28 11.79 0.16
CA VAL A 63 -15.50 11.59 1.39
C VAL A 63 -14.90 12.92 1.88
N SER A 64 -15.68 14.00 1.84
CA SER A 64 -15.18 15.36 2.15
C SER A 64 -14.69 15.55 3.59
N TYR A 65 -15.08 14.66 4.51
CA TYR A 65 -14.61 14.63 5.90
C TYR A 65 -13.29 13.85 6.10
N MET A 66 -12.76 13.24 5.04
CA MET A 66 -11.60 12.36 5.10
C MET A 66 -10.30 13.06 4.72
N HIS A 67 -9.28 12.88 5.55
CA HIS A 67 -7.90 13.26 5.29
C HIS A 67 -7.22 12.19 4.43
N TRP A 68 -6.38 12.59 3.50
CA TRP A 68 -5.52 11.67 2.74
C TRP A 68 -4.06 11.86 3.15
N VAL A 69 -3.38 10.74 3.39
CA VAL A 69 -1.95 10.68 3.66
C VAL A 69 -1.37 9.72 2.62
N ILE A 70 -0.52 10.24 1.75
CA ILE A 70 0.08 9.47 0.65
C ILE A 70 1.60 9.51 0.85
N PRO A 71 2.17 8.50 1.54
CA PRO A 71 3.59 8.48 1.84
C PRO A 71 4.43 7.96 0.68
N ASN A 72 5.71 8.33 0.68
CA ASN A 72 6.71 7.78 -0.25
C ASN A 72 7.47 6.61 0.38
N ALA A 73 7.77 5.60 -0.43
CA ALA A 73 8.81 4.62 -0.16
C ALA A 73 10.21 5.27 -0.23
N MET A 74 11.24 4.55 0.21
CA MET A 74 12.64 4.98 -0.01
C MET A 74 13.14 4.44 -1.33
N GLU A 75 14.18 5.04 -1.88
CA GLU A 75 14.95 4.40 -2.95
C GLU A 75 15.63 3.15 -2.40
N ASP A 76 15.38 2.03 -3.06
CA ASP A 76 16.03 0.76 -2.79
C ASP A 76 17.14 0.55 -3.82
N ARG A 77 18.36 0.35 -3.32
CA ARG A 77 19.56 0.24 -4.17
C ARG A 77 19.58 -1.05 -4.97
N ASP A 78 19.04 -2.12 -4.43
CA ASP A 78 19.05 -3.44 -5.06
C ASP A 78 17.94 -3.52 -6.12
N ALA A 79 16.78 -2.92 -5.83
CA ALA A 79 15.69 -2.80 -6.80
C ALA A 79 15.92 -1.68 -7.85
N MET A 80 16.91 -0.79 -7.63
CA MET A 80 17.20 0.39 -8.45
C MET A 80 15.96 1.29 -8.68
N THR A 81 15.06 1.32 -7.70
CA THR A 81 13.80 2.06 -7.77
C THR A 81 13.21 2.28 -6.38
N THR A 82 12.10 3.03 -6.27
CA THR A 82 11.39 3.19 -5.00
C THR A 82 10.72 1.89 -4.57
N ALA A 83 11.05 1.38 -3.38
CA ALA A 83 10.48 0.14 -2.87
C ALA A 83 10.21 0.21 -1.37
N TRP A 84 9.09 -0.35 -0.95
CA TRP A 84 8.75 -0.50 0.46
C TRP A 84 9.60 -1.58 1.14
N TYR A 85 9.96 -2.61 0.40
CA TYR A 85 10.82 -3.72 0.80
C TYR A 85 11.41 -4.34 -0.46
N ARG A 86 12.45 -5.16 -0.32
CA ARG A 86 13.09 -5.79 -1.48
C ARG A 86 12.07 -6.68 -2.21
N PRO A 87 11.87 -6.50 -3.53
CA PRO A 87 10.92 -7.31 -4.28
C PRO A 87 11.41 -8.76 -4.40
N SER A 88 10.49 -9.72 -4.26
CA SER A 88 10.72 -11.13 -4.55
C SER A 88 9.93 -11.54 -5.80
N PRO A 89 10.43 -12.49 -6.62
CA PRO A 89 9.72 -12.95 -7.81
C PRO A 89 8.36 -13.58 -7.48
N LEU A 90 7.29 -13.05 -8.09
CA LEU A 90 5.93 -13.61 -7.98
C LEU A 90 5.63 -14.49 -9.19
N THR A 91 5.77 -15.80 -9.02
CA THR A 91 5.67 -16.76 -10.13
C THR A 91 4.25 -17.29 -10.32
N ALA A 92 3.87 -17.52 -11.58
CA ALA A 92 2.55 -18.09 -11.91
C ALA A 92 2.43 -19.59 -11.60
N PHE A 93 3.57 -20.29 -11.52
CA PHE A 93 3.67 -21.72 -11.36
C PHE A 93 4.38 -22.09 -10.06
N ALA A 94 4.09 -23.28 -9.54
CA ALA A 94 4.89 -23.80 -8.44
C ALA A 94 6.34 -23.99 -8.90
N PRO A 95 7.33 -23.63 -8.08
CA PRO A 95 8.67 -24.11 -8.34
C PRO A 95 8.66 -25.62 -8.26
N SER A 96 9.48 -26.23 -9.11
CA SER A 96 9.80 -27.65 -9.03
C SER A 96 10.61 -28.00 -7.78
N ARG A 97 11.22 -26.99 -7.14
CA ARG A 97 12.03 -27.10 -5.92
C ARG A 97 11.66 -25.98 -4.93
N PRO A 98 10.60 -26.16 -4.13
CA PRO A 98 10.15 -25.17 -3.14
C PRO A 98 11.23 -24.76 -2.13
N GLU A 99 12.17 -25.65 -1.82
CA GLU A 99 13.29 -25.40 -0.91
C GLU A 99 14.32 -24.41 -1.45
N LEU A 100 14.24 -24.05 -2.74
CA LEU A 100 15.09 -23.06 -3.40
C LEU A 100 14.36 -21.76 -3.72
N GLU A 101 13.11 -21.58 -3.27
CA GLU A 101 12.45 -20.28 -3.39
C GLU A 101 13.24 -19.22 -2.61
N GLU A 102 13.40 -18.05 -3.22
CA GLU A 102 13.98 -16.91 -2.52
C GLU A 102 13.09 -16.53 -1.34
N GLU A 103 13.71 -16.38 -0.17
CA GLU A 103 13.01 -15.85 0.99
C GLU A 103 12.52 -14.43 0.71
N GLU A 104 11.29 -14.14 1.12
CA GLU A 104 10.74 -12.78 1.11
C GLU A 104 11.46 -11.91 2.15
N ASP A 105 11.54 -10.60 1.88
CA ASP A 105 12.21 -9.64 2.74
C ASP A 105 11.39 -9.27 4.00
N GLU A 106 11.36 -10.18 4.97
CA GLU A 106 10.68 -9.97 6.25
C GLU A 106 11.21 -8.73 6.99
N GLN A 107 12.52 -8.50 6.96
CA GLN A 107 13.14 -7.36 7.66
C GLN A 107 12.70 -6.02 7.05
N GLY A 108 12.68 -5.91 5.71
CA GLY A 108 12.17 -4.74 5.00
C GLY A 108 10.68 -4.52 5.25
N LEU A 109 9.87 -5.58 5.25
CA LEU A 109 8.44 -5.53 5.59
C LEU A 109 8.22 -4.96 7.00
N VAL A 110 8.89 -5.50 8.01
CA VAL A 110 8.79 -5.03 9.41
C VAL A 110 9.23 -3.56 9.52
N LYS A 111 10.34 -3.19 8.87
CA LYS A 111 10.84 -1.81 8.88
C LYS A 111 9.84 -0.83 8.26
N SER A 112 9.24 -1.19 7.13
CA SER A 112 8.25 -0.35 6.46
C SER A 112 6.91 -0.32 7.18
N ALA A 113 6.49 -1.42 7.80
CA ALA A 113 5.31 -1.46 8.66
C ALA A 113 5.47 -0.49 9.84
N ALA A 114 6.65 -0.44 10.48
CA ALA A 114 6.93 0.52 11.55
C ALA A 114 6.81 1.98 11.09
N TYR A 115 7.20 2.29 9.85
CA TYR A 115 6.97 3.60 9.28
C TYR A 115 5.48 3.88 9.05
N VAL A 116 4.73 2.93 8.50
CA VAL A 116 3.28 3.06 8.33
C VAL A 116 2.58 3.26 9.68
N GLU A 117 2.97 2.52 10.72
CA GLU A 117 2.48 2.73 12.09
C GLU A 117 2.72 4.16 12.57
N SER A 118 3.87 4.77 12.24
CA SER A 118 4.15 6.15 12.63
C SER A 118 3.25 7.19 11.94
N LEU A 119 2.73 6.87 10.74
CA LEU A 119 1.70 7.65 10.03
C LEU A 119 0.33 7.48 10.69
N ILE A 120 -0.01 6.26 11.10
CA ILE A 120 -1.24 5.98 11.86
C ILE A 120 -1.17 6.71 13.21
N ASP A 121 -0.04 6.64 13.92
CA ASP A 121 0.20 7.37 15.17
C ASP A 121 0.00 8.89 14.96
N ALA A 122 0.39 9.45 13.81
CA ALA A 122 0.18 10.86 13.49
C ALA A 122 -1.31 11.21 13.33
N CYS A 123 -2.09 10.33 12.71
CA CYS A 123 -3.54 10.49 12.61
C CYS A 123 -4.22 10.40 13.99
N VAL A 124 -3.78 9.45 14.82
CA VAL A 124 -4.28 9.29 16.20
C VAL A 124 -3.93 10.49 17.07
N ARG A 125 -2.70 11.03 16.98
CA ARG A 125 -2.30 12.25 17.71
C ARG A 125 -3.13 13.49 17.31
N LYS A 126 -3.61 13.53 16.06
CA LYS A 126 -4.54 14.56 15.60
C LYS A 126 -5.94 14.42 16.23
N GLY A 127 -6.28 13.24 16.73
CA GLY A 127 -7.56 12.91 17.34
C GLY A 127 -8.45 12.02 16.48
N ILE A 128 -7.94 11.47 15.37
CA ILE A 128 -8.68 10.52 14.52
C ILE A 128 -8.55 9.12 15.14
N PRO A 129 -9.64 8.47 15.59
CA PRO A 129 -9.55 7.18 16.23
C PRO A 129 -9.16 6.08 15.21
N PRO A 130 -8.45 5.00 15.63
CA PRO A 130 -7.99 3.94 14.71
C PRO A 130 -9.10 3.31 13.86
N ASN A 131 -10.29 3.11 14.44
CA ASN A 131 -11.48 2.59 13.75
C ASN A 131 -12.10 3.59 12.75
N ARG A 132 -11.47 4.76 12.55
CA ARG A 132 -11.74 5.74 11.49
C ARG A 132 -10.47 6.05 10.69
N ILE A 133 -9.55 5.09 10.59
CA ILE A 133 -8.40 5.14 9.70
C ILE A 133 -8.47 3.94 8.77
N VAL A 134 -8.47 4.20 7.46
CA VAL A 134 -8.32 3.18 6.42
C VAL A 134 -6.87 3.15 5.99
N LEU A 135 -6.33 1.94 5.94
CA LEU A 135 -5.01 1.67 5.37
C LEU A 135 -5.21 0.93 4.05
N GLY A 136 -4.57 1.38 2.99
CA GLY A 136 -4.68 0.71 1.71
C GLY A 136 -3.54 1.01 0.79
N GLY A 137 -3.50 0.31 -0.33
CA GLY A 137 -2.43 0.50 -1.30
C GLY A 137 -2.64 -0.25 -2.60
N PHE A 138 -1.72 0.01 -3.52
CA PHE A 138 -1.64 -0.67 -4.81
C PHE A 138 -0.40 -1.55 -4.87
N SER A 139 -0.52 -2.78 -5.41
CA SER A 139 0.59 -3.71 -5.61
C SER A 139 1.42 -3.92 -4.34
N GLN A 140 2.70 -3.53 -4.32
CA GLN A 140 3.54 -3.59 -3.12
C GLN A 140 2.95 -2.81 -1.91
N GLY A 141 2.27 -1.70 -2.15
CA GLY A 141 1.57 -0.94 -1.11
C GLY A 141 0.35 -1.67 -0.55
N CYS A 142 -0.35 -2.47 -1.36
CA CYS A 142 -1.42 -3.36 -0.89
C CYS A 142 -0.83 -4.44 0.04
N ALA A 143 0.28 -5.05 -0.38
CA ALA A 143 0.97 -6.07 0.38
C ALA A 143 1.45 -5.56 1.75
N LEU A 144 2.04 -4.36 1.77
CA LEU A 144 2.44 -3.72 3.03
C LEU A 144 1.24 -3.35 3.91
N SER A 145 0.11 -2.95 3.32
CA SER A 145 -1.11 -2.62 4.06
C SER A 145 -1.66 -3.84 4.80
N LEU A 146 -1.77 -4.98 4.11
CA LEU A 146 -2.21 -6.25 4.70
C LEU A 146 -1.24 -6.74 5.76
N PHE A 147 0.07 -6.71 5.47
CA PHE A 147 1.09 -7.12 6.42
C PHE A 147 1.04 -6.28 7.70
N THR A 148 0.95 -4.95 7.58
CA THR A 148 0.90 -4.03 8.74
C THR A 148 -0.34 -4.31 9.60
N ASP A 149 -1.51 -4.50 8.98
CA ASP A 149 -2.75 -4.78 9.69
C ASP A 149 -2.75 -6.15 10.39
N LEU A 150 -2.04 -7.15 9.85
CA LEU A 150 -1.92 -8.46 10.49
C LEU A 150 -0.83 -8.54 11.55
N THR A 151 0.20 -7.69 11.51
CA THR A 151 1.38 -7.87 12.39
C THR A 151 1.56 -6.75 13.40
N SER A 152 0.90 -5.60 13.21
CA SER A 152 1.03 -4.46 14.11
C SER A 152 0.50 -4.77 15.51
N LYS A 153 1.38 -4.75 16.53
CA LYS A 153 0.98 -4.86 17.94
C LYS A 153 -0.01 -3.76 18.35
N LYS A 154 0.08 -2.58 17.73
CA LYS A 154 -0.75 -1.42 18.07
C LYS A 154 -2.09 -1.42 17.36
N TYR A 155 -2.13 -1.86 16.10
CA TYR A 155 -3.25 -1.59 15.20
C TYR A 155 -3.93 -2.82 14.63
N SER A 156 -3.38 -4.03 14.81
CA SER A 156 -4.01 -5.24 14.31
C SER A 156 -5.43 -5.41 14.84
N GLY A 157 -6.39 -5.59 13.94
CA GLY A 157 -7.81 -5.74 14.30
C GLY A 157 -8.50 -4.46 14.77
N ARG A 158 -7.88 -3.27 14.59
CA ARG A 158 -8.39 -1.99 15.15
C ARG A 158 -8.65 -0.89 14.13
N LEU A 159 -8.24 -1.08 12.88
CA LEU A 159 -8.42 -0.11 11.80
C LEU A 159 -9.88 -0.11 11.29
N ALA A 160 -10.27 0.95 10.58
CA ALA A 160 -11.61 1.03 9.98
C ALA A 160 -11.83 -0.01 8.86
N GLY A 161 -10.73 -0.42 8.23
CA GLY A 161 -10.69 -1.43 7.18
C GLY A 161 -9.45 -1.29 6.32
N ILE A 162 -9.21 -2.32 5.51
CA ILE A 162 -8.11 -2.40 4.56
C ILE A 162 -8.63 -2.33 3.14
N VAL A 163 -7.93 -1.59 2.26
CA VAL A 163 -8.22 -1.51 0.83
C VAL A 163 -6.99 -1.92 0.04
N GLY A 164 -7.01 -3.13 -0.52
CA GLY A 164 -5.96 -3.68 -1.35
C GLY A 164 -6.31 -3.69 -2.84
N LEU A 165 -5.48 -3.07 -3.66
CA LEU A 165 -5.64 -3.05 -5.11
C LEU A 165 -4.47 -3.78 -5.80
N CYS A 166 -4.77 -4.79 -6.59
CA CYS A 166 -3.82 -5.59 -7.38
C CYS A 166 -2.58 -6.01 -6.57
N GLY A 167 -2.77 -6.54 -5.36
CA GLY A 167 -1.66 -6.94 -4.48
C GLY A 167 -1.80 -8.35 -3.95
N TYR A 168 -0.97 -8.68 -2.96
CA TYR A 168 -0.82 -10.00 -2.38
C TYR A 168 -0.54 -9.90 -0.88
N LEU A 169 -0.66 -10.99 -0.12
CA LEU A 169 -0.23 -11.06 1.28
C LEU A 169 1.20 -11.63 1.34
N PRO A 170 2.21 -10.84 1.81
CA PRO A 170 3.55 -11.34 2.04
C PRO A 170 3.57 -12.44 3.11
N LEU A 171 4.52 -13.36 3.01
CA LEU A 171 4.78 -14.42 4.00
C LEU A 171 3.58 -15.36 4.23
N ALA A 172 2.62 -15.39 3.30
CA ALA A 172 1.41 -16.21 3.38
C ALA A 172 1.65 -17.72 3.14
N GLY A 173 2.80 -18.09 2.56
CA GLY A 173 3.13 -19.46 2.20
C GLY A 173 3.57 -20.36 3.35
N GLY A 174 3.85 -19.80 4.53
CA GLY A 174 4.45 -20.53 5.65
C GLY A 174 3.87 -20.17 7.02
N SER A 175 4.71 -20.28 8.05
CA SER A 175 4.34 -20.03 9.46
C SER A 175 4.85 -18.68 10.00
N GLN A 176 5.51 -17.89 9.15
CA GLN A 176 6.17 -16.64 9.53
C GLN A 176 5.18 -15.60 10.07
N LEU A 177 4.03 -15.40 9.41
CA LEU A 177 3.01 -14.47 9.90
C LEU A 177 2.47 -14.87 11.29
N GLN A 178 2.25 -16.17 11.52
CA GLN A 178 1.83 -16.69 12.82
C GLN A 178 2.91 -16.48 13.87
N HIS A 179 4.18 -16.69 13.51
CA HIS A 179 5.32 -16.42 14.38
C HIS A 179 5.42 -14.93 14.76
N LEU A 180 5.34 -14.03 13.77
CA LEU A 180 5.36 -12.58 14.00
C LEU A 180 4.21 -12.13 14.90
N ARG A 181 3.01 -12.66 14.70
CA ARG A 181 1.85 -12.39 15.57
C ARG A 181 2.07 -12.91 16.99
N ALA A 182 2.61 -14.12 17.15
CA ALA A 182 2.90 -14.69 18.46
C ALA A 182 3.96 -13.87 19.22
N VAL A 183 5.03 -13.45 18.54
CA VAL A 183 6.06 -12.57 19.12
C VAL A 183 5.49 -11.19 19.50
N ALA A 184 4.53 -10.68 18.72
CA ALA A 184 3.80 -9.45 19.02
C ALA A 184 2.73 -9.61 20.12
N GLU A 185 2.53 -10.82 20.66
CA GLU A 185 1.49 -11.19 21.63
C GLU A 185 0.06 -10.93 21.11
N LEU A 186 -0.12 -11.04 19.80
CA LEU A 186 -1.42 -10.88 19.15
C LEU A 186 -2.24 -12.18 19.24
N PRO A 187 -3.58 -12.08 19.29
CA PRO A 187 -4.43 -13.25 19.24
C PRO A 187 -4.21 -14.05 17.94
N PRO A 188 -4.54 -15.35 17.90
CA PRO A 188 -4.45 -16.13 16.65
C PRO A 188 -5.32 -15.57 15.53
N THR A 189 -6.45 -14.95 15.87
CA THR A 189 -7.42 -14.38 14.92
C THR A 189 -7.20 -12.88 14.69
N HIS A 190 -7.40 -12.41 13.47
CA HIS A 190 -7.21 -11.01 13.07
C HIS A 190 -8.32 -10.07 13.60
N GLY A 191 -9.55 -10.55 13.72
CA GLY A 191 -10.70 -9.79 14.22
C GLY A 191 -11.61 -9.25 13.10
N ASP A 192 -12.55 -8.37 13.45
CA ASP A 192 -13.62 -7.90 12.56
C ASP A 192 -13.25 -6.62 11.76
N VAL A 193 -12.07 -6.60 11.16
CA VAL A 193 -11.66 -5.49 10.28
C VAL A 193 -12.05 -5.84 8.83
N PRO A 194 -12.90 -5.05 8.15
CA PRO A 194 -13.25 -5.30 6.76
C PRO A 194 -12.03 -5.16 5.84
N ILE A 195 -11.80 -6.15 4.98
CA ILE A 195 -10.72 -6.14 4.00
C ILE A 195 -11.36 -6.17 2.61
N PHE A 196 -11.18 -5.11 1.84
CA PHE A 196 -11.56 -5.08 0.43
C PHE A 196 -10.35 -5.35 -0.44
N LEU A 197 -10.40 -6.40 -1.26
CA LEU A 197 -9.36 -6.74 -2.23
C LEU A 197 -9.93 -6.72 -3.64
N ALA A 198 -9.30 -5.97 -4.52
CA ALA A 198 -9.65 -5.93 -5.94
C ALA A 198 -8.45 -6.23 -6.84
N ARG A 199 -8.66 -6.95 -7.94
CA ARG A 199 -7.63 -7.17 -8.96
C ARG A 199 -8.17 -7.18 -10.39
N GLY A 200 -7.27 -6.99 -11.36
CA GLY A 200 -7.55 -7.23 -12.77
C GLY A 200 -7.51 -8.73 -13.10
N LYS A 201 -8.47 -9.22 -13.89
CA LYS A 201 -8.47 -10.63 -14.36
C LYS A 201 -7.25 -10.96 -15.22
N GLY A 202 -6.76 -9.98 -15.98
CA GLY A 202 -5.57 -10.07 -16.81
C GLY A 202 -4.28 -9.64 -16.09
N ASP A 203 -4.29 -9.52 -14.76
CA ASP A 203 -3.09 -9.20 -13.99
C ASP A 203 -2.10 -10.39 -14.03
N SER A 204 -1.00 -10.18 -14.76
CA SER A 204 0.10 -11.13 -14.90
C SER A 204 1.23 -10.89 -13.91
N LEU A 205 1.27 -9.73 -13.24
CA LEU A 205 2.28 -9.39 -12.24
C LEU A 205 1.94 -9.97 -10.87
N ILE A 206 0.64 -10.02 -10.54
CA ILE A 206 0.11 -10.83 -9.43
C ILE A 206 -0.70 -11.99 -10.03
N PRO A 207 -0.06 -13.14 -10.31
CA PRO A 207 -0.74 -14.29 -10.88
C PRO A 207 -1.88 -14.80 -9.97
N LYS A 208 -2.88 -15.45 -10.58
CA LYS A 208 -4.01 -16.05 -9.85
C LYS A 208 -3.58 -17.01 -8.73
N ARG A 209 -2.44 -17.69 -8.91
CA ARG A 209 -1.81 -18.52 -7.87
C ARG A 209 -1.52 -17.72 -6.60
N ILE A 210 -0.81 -16.60 -6.72
CA ILE A 210 -0.42 -15.73 -5.60
C ILE A 210 -1.65 -15.09 -4.95
N TRP A 211 -2.63 -14.70 -5.77
CA TRP A 211 -3.92 -14.22 -5.28
C TRP A 211 -4.63 -15.28 -4.41
N ASN A 212 -4.68 -16.53 -4.86
CA ASN A 212 -5.30 -17.60 -4.07
C ASN A 212 -4.53 -17.91 -2.78
N ILE A 213 -3.19 -17.81 -2.80
CA ILE A 213 -2.36 -17.93 -1.60
C ILE A 213 -2.69 -16.81 -0.62
N THR A 214 -2.88 -15.58 -1.12
CA THR A 214 -3.28 -14.41 -0.32
C THR A 214 -4.60 -14.65 0.39
N LEU A 215 -5.63 -15.09 -0.34
CA LEU A 215 -6.95 -15.35 0.25
C LEU A 215 -6.89 -16.45 1.31
N LYS A 216 -6.21 -17.57 1.03
CA LYS A 216 -6.01 -18.65 1.99
C LYS A 216 -5.22 -18.21 3.24
N GLY A 217 -4.22 -17.35 3.05
CA GLY A 217 -3.47 -16.77 4.16
C GLY A 217 -4.36 -15.93 5.06
N LEU A 218 -5.26 -15.13 4.50
CA LEU A 218 -6.24 -14.33 5.26
C LEU A 218 -7.29 -15.22 5.96
N GLU A 219 -7.78 -16.26 5.29
CA GLU A 219 -8.68 -17.26 5.89
C GLU A 219 -8.05 -17.94 7.12
N ALA A 220 -6.73 -18.19 7.11
CA ALA A 220 -6.01 -18.80 8.22
C ALA A 220 -6.00 -17.94 9.51
N PHE A 221 -6.27 -16.63 9.41
CA PHE A 221 -6.40 -15.73 10.54
C PHE A 221 -7.86 -15.43 10.91
N ASP A 222 -8.82 -16.16 10.35
CA ASP A 222 -10.26 -15.92 10.53
C ASP A 222 -10.63 -14.45 10.23
N ALA A 223 -10.06 -13.90 9.17
CA ALA A 223 -10.43 -12.57 8.67
C ALA A 223 -11.85 -12.67 8.09
N SER A 224 -12.85 -12.50 8.95
CA SER A 224 -14.27 -12.79 8.73
C SER A 224 -14.93 -11.95 7.63
N SER A 225 -14.26 -10.89 7.15
CA SER A 225 -14.84 -9.85 6.30
C SER A 225 -13.96 -9.50 5.08
N VAL A 226 -13.45 -10.51 4.35
CA VAL A 226 -12.72 -10.30 3.09
C VAL A 226 -13.69 -10.21 1.90
N GLU A 227 -13.82 -9.02 1.32
CA GLU A 227 -14.51 -8.75 0.06
C GLU A 227 -13.55 -8.85 -1.11
N GLN A 228 -13.73 -9.85 -1.96
CA GLN A 228 -12.88 -10.07 -3.14
C GLN A 228 -13.60 -9.68 -4.44
N HIS A 229 -12.94 -8.89 -5.27
CA HIS A 229 -13.48 -8.40 -6.53
C HIS A 229 -12.50 -8.56 -7.69
N GLU A 230 -12.95 -9.13 -8.79
CA GLU A 230 -12.17 -9.23 -10.04
C GLU A 230 -12.82 -8.37 -11.14
N TYR A 231 -12.01 -7.51 -11.76
CA TYR A 231 -12.44 -6.59 -12.82
C TYR A 231 -11.71 -6.89 -14.14
N GLU A 232 -12.27 -6.46 -15.26
CA GLU A 232 -11.56 -6.49 -16.54
C GLU A 232 -10.32 -5.57 -16.49
N GLY A 233 -9.24 -5.98 -17.16
CA GLY A 233 -7.96 -5.26 -17.19
C GLY A 233 -6.80 -6.03 -16.55
N GLY A 234 -5.61 -5.43 -16.58
CA GLY A 234 -4.36 -5.99 -16.05
C GLY A 234 -3.95 -5.43 -14.70
N HIS A 235 -2.64 -5.30 -14.47
CA HIS A 235 -2.05 -4.75 -13.25
C HIS A 235 -2.14 -3.21 -13.20
N THR A 236 -3.34 -2.68 -13.00
CA THR A 236 -3.58 -1.23 -12.99
C THR A 236 -4.77 -0.87 -12.10
N ILE A 237 -4.79 0.36 -11.59
CA ILE A 237 -5.95 0.92 -10.90
C ILE A 237 -6.92 1.46 -11.95
N ASN A 238 -8.11 0.89 -12.04
CA ASN A 238 -9.14 1.34 -12.98
C ASN A 238 -10.36 1.97 -12.28
N GLY A 239 -11.12 2.76 -13.05
CA GLY A 239 -12.30 3.45 -12.54
C GLY A 239 -13.34 2.53 -11.87
N PRO A 240 -13.67 1.35 -12.42
CA PRO A 240 -14.52 0.37 -11.75
C PRO A 240 -14.04 -0.05 -10.35
N MET A 241 -12.73 -0.33 -10.18
CA MET A 241 -12.15 -0.66 -8.87
C MET A 241 -12.34 0.47 -7.86
N LEU A 242 -12.09 1.72 -8.27
CA LEU A 242 -12.24 2.89 -7.39
C LEU A 242 -13.70 3.28 -7.11
N ARG A 243 -14.64 2.89 -7.98
CA ARG A 243 -16.08 3.16 -7.79
C ARG A 243 -16.77 2.10 -6.95
N ALA A 244 -16.14 0.94 -6.75
CA ALA A 244 -16.62 -0.05 -5.80
C ALA A 244 -16.83 0.64 -4.46
N SER A 245 -17.96 0.36 -3.80
CA SER A 245 -18.25 0.89 -2.48
C SER A 245 -17.89 -0.20 -1.47
N PRO A 246 -16.62 -0.31 -1.03
CA PRO A 246 -16.24 -1.31 -0.04
C PRO A 246 -17.06 -1.07 1.23
N THR A 247 -17.40 -2.14 1.97
CA THR A 247 -18.05 -2.00 3.29
C THR A 247 -17.22 -1.12 4.24
N THR A 248 -15.90 -1.08 4.04
CA THR A 248 -14.97 -0.11 4.65
C THR A 248 -15.45 1.34 4.52
N SER A 249 -15.96 1.76 3.36
CA SER A 249 -16.51 3.12 3.15
C SER A 249 -17.81 3.37 3.93
N GLN A 250 -18.60 2.32 4.18
CA GLN A 250 -19.85 2.43 4.96
C GLN A 250 -19.57 2.59 6.46
N ASN A 251 -18.56 1.89 6.98
CA ASN A 251 -18.09 2.03 8.37
C ASN A 251 -17.44 3.39 8.64
N MET A 252 -16.88 4.00 7.60
CA MET A 252 -16.30 5.35 7.65
C MET A 252 -17.33 6.48 7.57
N ALA A 253 -18.61 6.19 7.31
CA ALA A 253 -19.64 7.20 7.28
C ALA A 253 -19.62 8.05 8.57
N PRO A 254 -20.05 9.32 8.53
CA PRO A 254 -20.13 10.14 9.73
C PRO A 254 -20.97 9.40 10.78
N ILE A 255 -20.44 9.25 12.00
CA ILE A 255 -21.21 8.68 13.11
C ILE A 255 -22.44 9.56 13.27
N LYS A 256 -23.63 8.98 13.11
CA LYS A 256 -24.92 9.66 13.39
C LYS A 256 -25.07 9.84 14.91
N LYS A 257 -24.22 10.66 15.52
CA LYS A 257 -24.43 11.27 16.83
C LYS A 257 -24.49 12.79 16.81
N ASP A 258 -24.29 13.40 15.64
CA ASP A 258 -24.65 14.80 15.39
C ASP A 258 -26.13 14.94 15.00
N ALA A 259 -27.02 14.27 15.74
CA ALA A 259 -28.44 14.65 15.75
C ALA A 259 -28.67 15.97 16.53
N GLU A 260 -27.65 16.52 17.21
CA GLU A 260 -27.79 17.79 17.94
C GLU A 260 -26.80 18.89 17.57
N ASP A 261 -25.83 18.67 16.69
CA ASP A 261 -24.98 19.76 16.19
C ASP A 261 -24.69 19.64 14.69
N THR A 262 -25.74 19.35 13.91
CA THR A 262 -25.86 20.18 12.71
C THR A 262 -25.94 21.61 13.24
N LYS A 263 -24.83 22.35 13.12
CA LYS A 263 -24.99 23.71 12.63
C LYS A 263 -25.86 23.56 11.40
N LYS A 264 -27.18 23.72 11.58
CA LYS A 264 -28.04 24.23 10.53
C LYS A 264 -27.23 25.39 10.02
N GLU A 265 -26.60 25.25 8.87
CA GLU A 265 -26.42 26.41 8.01
C GLU A 265 -27.76 27.13 8.11
N ALA A 266 -27.73 28.36 8.64
CA ALA A 266 -28.93 29.06 9.06
C ALA A 266 -30.01 28.82 8.02
N LYS A 267 -31.19 28.34 8.44
CA LYS A 267 -32.29 28.07 7.51
C LYS A 267 -32.37 29.28 6.59
N LEU A 268 -32.03 29.06 5.32
CA LEU A 268 -31.98 30.12 4.33
C LEU A 268 -33.35 30.79 4.38
N THR A 269 -33.37 32.12 4.42
CA THR A 269 -34.65 32.82 4.31
C THR A 269 -35.34 32.37 3.01
N PRO A 270 -36.66 32.51 2.90
CA PRO A 270 -37.37 32.18 1.66
C PRO A 270 -36.72 32.81 0.41
N GLU A 271 -36.18 34.03 0.55
CA GLU A 271 -35.49 34.77 -0.50
C GLU A 271 -34.13 34.15 -0.84
N GLN A 272 -33.33 33.79 0.16
CA GLN A 272 -32.04 33.13 -0.06
C GLN A 272 -32.20 31.72 -0.66
N SER A 273 -33.25 31.01 -0.26
CA SER A 273 -33.61 29.70 -0.82
C SER A 273 -34.04 29.83 -2.28
N ALA A 274 -34.80 30.87 -2.62
CA ALA A 274 -35.20 31.16 -3.99
C ALA A 274 -33.99 31.47 -4.89
N ALA A 275 -33.10 32.36 -4.42
CA ALA A 275 -31.89 32.75 -5.13
C ALA A 275 -30.97 31.55 -5.39
N LEU A 276 -30.79 30.67 -4.40
CA LEU A 276 -29.97 29.46 -4.52
C LEU A 276 -30.52 28.49 -5.57
N VAL A 277 -31.84 28.25 -5.57
CA VAL A 277 -32.49 27.36 -6.54
C VAL A 277 -32.37 27.93 -7.95
N LEU A 278 -32.56 29.24 -8.11
CA LEU A 278 -32.44 29.91 -9.41
C LEU A 278 -31.00 29.89 -9.95
N ASP A 279 -30.00 30.19 -9.11
CA ASP A 279 -28.58 30.11 -9.47
C ASP A 279 -28.18 28.68 -9.88
N TYR A 280 -28.67 27.68 -9.14
CA TYR A 280 -28.44 26.28 -9.48
C TYR A 280 -29.03 25.90 -10.84
N LEU A 281 -30.29 26.27 -11.10
CA LEU A 281 -30.94 26.03 -12.38
C LEU A 281 -30.17 26.71 -13.54
N ARG A 282 -29.68 27.95 -13.34
CA ARG A 282 -28.89 28.70 -14.35
C ARG A 282 -27.55 28.05 -14.65
N LYS A 283 -26.79 27.69 -13.60
CA LYS A 283 -25.47 27.07 -13.75
C LYS A 283 -25.53 25.71 -14.43
N GLN A 284 -26.56 24.92 -14.11
CA GLN A 284 -26.70 23.58 -14.65
C GLN A 284 -27.39 23.55 -16.02
N ASN A 285 -28.20 24.57 -16.33
CA ASN A 285 -28.98 24.71 -17.57
C ASN A 285 -29.68 23.39 -18.01
N ARG A 286 -30.25 22.67 -17.03
CA ARG A 286 -30.93 21.38 -17.20
C ARG A 286 -32.28 21.40 -16.46
N PRO A 287 -33.31 20.69 -16.96
CA PRO A 287 -34.59 20.60 -16.28
C PRO A 287 -34.51 19.69 -15.05
N TYR A 288 -35.07 20.13 -13.92
CA TYR A 288 -35.09 19.37 -12.66
C TYR A 288 -36.46 19.41 -11.98
N SER A 289 -36.84 18.33 -11.30
CA SER A 289 -38.02 18.30 -10.44
C SER A 289 -37.72 18.89 -9.05
N ALA A 290 -38.77 19.17 -8.27
CA ALA A 290 -38.61 19.58 -6.88
C ALA A 290 -37.87 18.53 -6.02
N THR A 291 -37.98 17.25 -6.37
CA THR A 291 -37.25 16.16 -5.70
C THR A 291 -35.77 16.22 -6.06
N ASP A 292 -35.45 16.44 -7.33
CA ASP A 292 -34.05 16.54 -7.80
C ASP A 292 -33.37 17.77 -7.22
N ILE A 293 -34.04 18.93 -7.21
CA ILE A 293 -33.51 20.15 -6.58
C ILE A 293 -33.24 19.95 -5.10
N SER A 294 -34.18 19.36 -4.35
CA SER A 294 -33.98 19.06 -2.93
C SER A 294 -32.79 18.11 -2.71
N THR A 295 -32.63 17.11 -3.58
CA THR A 295 -31.57 16.10 -3.47
C THR A 295 -30.21 16.69 -3.84
N ASN A 296 -30.12 17.40 -4.96
CA ASN A 296 -28.91 18.01 -5.48
C ASN A 296 -28.40 19.14 -4.59
N LEU A 297 -29.32 19.88 -3.94
CA LEU A 297 -29.01 20.88 -2.92
C LEU A 297 -28.91 20.30 -1.51
N LYS A 298 -28.86 18.97 -1.36
CA LYS A 298 -28.65 18.26 -0.07
C LYS A 298 -29.63 18.69 1.03
N ASN A 299 -30.90 18.90 0.68
CA ASN A 299 -31.97 19.38 1.56
C ASN A 299 -31.74 20.77 2.19
N ARG A 300 -30.79 21.58 1.70
CA ARG A 300 -30.71 23.01 2.07
C ARG A 300 -32.01 23.75 1.76
N VAL A 301 -32.69 23.32 0.70
CA VAL A 301 -34.08 23.60 0.41
C VAL A 301 -34.82 22.27 0.44
N THR A 302 -35.77 22.12 1.37
CA THR A 302 -36.56 20.89 1.50
C THR A 302 -37.43 20.66 0.26
N LYS A 303 -37.82 19.41 -0.02
CA LYS A 303 -38.71 19.08 -1.14
C LYS A 303 -40.00 19.93 -1.17
N ALA A 304 -40.62 20.16 -0.01
CA ALA A 304 -41.82 20.98 0.10
C ALA A 304 -41.53 22.47 -0.20
N ALA A 305 -40.42 23.00 0.31
CA ALA A 305 -39.98 24.36 0.03
C ALA A 305 -39.58 24.53 -1.44
N ALA A 306 -38.86 23.57 -2.02
CA ALA A 306 -38.47 23.57 -3.44
C ALA A 306 -39.70 23.50 -4.34
N ALA A 307 -40.69 22.66 -4.02
CA ALA A 307 -41.94 22.59 -4.78
C ALA A 307 -42.70 23.93 -4.76
N LYS A 308 -42.78 24.58 -3.59
CA LYS A 308 -43.40 25.90 -3.47
C LYS A 308 -42.62 26.96 -4.24
N LEU A 309 -41.30 27.05 -4.02
CA LEU A 309 -40.43 28.04 -4.63
C LEU A 309 -40.39 27.92 -6.16
N LEU A 310 -40.30 26.70 -6.71
CA LEU A 310 -40.32 26.47 -8.15
C LEU A 310 -41.67 26.85 -8.75
N LYS A 311 -42.77 26.57 -8.05
CA LYS A 311 -44.10 27.01 -8.48
C LYS A 311 -44.22 28.54 -8.45
N ASP A 312 -43.80 29.19 -7.36
CA ASP A 312 -43.83 30.65 -7.21
C ASP A 312 -42.94 31.34 -8.26
N MET A 313 -41.73 30.82 -8.53
CA MET A 313 -40.84 31.34 -9.58
C MET A 313 -41.42 31.15 -10.98
N HIS A 314 -42.13 30.04 -11.22
CA HIS A 314 -42.81 29.81 -12.49
C HIS A 314 -44.00 30.76 -12.69
N GLU A 315 -44.79 31.01 -11.64
CA GLU A 315 -45.88 31.99 -11.65
C GLU A 315 -45.36 33.42 -11.87
N ARG A 316 -44.20 33.76 -11.30
CA ARG A 316 -43.48 35.02 -11.56
C ARG A 316 -42.76 35.08 -12.92
N LYS A 317 -42.83 34.02 -13.73
CA LYS A 317 -42.18 33.89 -15.05
C LYS A 317 -40.64 34.07 -14.99
N GLU A 318 -40.02 33.65 -13.89
CA GLU A 318 -38.55 33.61 -13.74
C GLU A 318 -37.96 32.31 -14.32
N ILE A 319 -38.76 31.23 -14.33
CA ILE A 319 -38.43 29.91 -14.83
C ILE A 319 -39.64 29.30 -15.55
N GLU A 320 -39.41 28.30 -16.39
CA GLU A 320 -40.47 27.59 -17.11
C GLU A 320 -40.60 26.16 -16.55
N GLY A 321 -41.85 25.69 -16.44
CA GLY A 321 -42.18 24.37 -15.92
C GLY A 321 -42.97 23.56 -16.94
N ARG A 322 -42.60 22.29 -17.14
CA ARG A 322 -43.34 21.35 -18.01
C ARG A 322 -43.67 20.06 -17.27
N ALA A 323 -44.83 19.50 -17.58
CA ALA A 323 -45.22 18.20 -17.05
C ALA A 323 -44.35 17.10 -17.68
N ALA A 324 -43.71 16.30 -16.82
CA ALA A 324 -42.96 15.10 -17.18
C ALA A 324 -43.55 13.91 -16.41
N GLY A 325 -44.55 13.26 -17.01
CA GLY A 325 -45.30 12.18 -16.35
C GLY A 325 -46.10 12.70 -15.15
N LYS A 326 -45.87 12.13 -13.96
CA LYS A 326 -46.57 12.50 -12.70
C LYS A 326 -45.97 13.71 -11.98
N GLN A 327 -44.89 14.30 -12.50
CA GLN A 327 -44.18 15.40 -11.85
C GLN A 327 -44.00 16.57 -12.83
N ILE A 328 -43.76 17.76 -12.31
CA ILE A 328 -43.38 18.93 -13.10
C ILE A 328 -41.87 19.10 -12.98
N VAL A 329 -41.19 19.28 -14.11
CA VAL A 329 -39.78 19.65 -14.19
C VAL A 329 -39.67 21.11 -14.58
N TYR A 330 -38.73 21.81 -13.94
CA TYR A 330 -38.52 23.24 -14.14
C TYR A 330 -37.13 23.48 -14.73
N HIS A 331 -37.03 24.43 -15.67
CA HIS A 331 -35.78 24.86 -16.27
C HIS A 331 -35.73 26.39 -16.34
N THR A 332 -34.53 26.94 -16.48
CA THR A 332 -34.36 28.38 -16.72
C THR A 332 -34.90 28.75 -18.09
N ILE A 333 -35.45 29.96 -18.19
CA ILE A 333 -35.83 30.55 -19.47
C ILE A 333 -34.55 30.74 -20.28
N GLN A 334 -34.48 30.06 -21.42
CA GLN A 334 -33.39 30.22 -22.37
C GLN A 334 -33.76 31.43 -23.24
N ALA A 335 -33.00 32.52 -23.10
CA ALA A 335 -33.10 33.60 -24.07
C ALA A 335 -32.66 33.05 -25.43
N PRO A 336 -33.30 33.44 -26.55
CA PRO A 336 -32.75 33.16 -27.87
C PRO A 336 -31.37 33.79 -27.93
N ASP A 337 -30.36 32.95 -28.01
CA ASP A 337 -28.96 33.37 -28.07
C ASP A 337 -28.76 34.13 -29.38
N GLU A 338 -28.31 35.39 -29.32
CA GLU A 338 -28.00 36.21 -30.50
C GLU A 338 -26.60 35.85 -31.06
N ALA A 339 -26.16 34.61 -30.89
CA ALA A 339 -24.89 34.16 -31.43
C ALA A 339 -25.02 34.03 -32.95
N SER A 340 -24.36 34.93 -33.69
CA SER A 340 -24.24 34.82 -35.15
C SER A 340 -23.47 33.55 -35.52
N LEU A 341 -23.73 33.00 -36.70
CA LEU A 341 -22.98 31.86 -37.25
C LEU A 341 -21.46 32.12 -37.24
N GLU A 342 -21.06 33.36 -37.47
CA GLU A 342 -19.66 33.77 -37.47
C GLU A 342 -19.04 33.72 -36.07
N MET A 343 -19.79 34.13 -35.04
CA MET A 343 -19.32 34.06 -33.64
C MET A 343 -19.19 32.61 -33.17
N LEU A 344 -20.12 31.72 -33.57
CA LEU A 344 -20.02 30.28 -33.29
C LEU A 344 -18.77 29.66 -33.93
N HIS A 345 -18.50 29.99 -35.21
CA HIS A 345 -17.29 29.53 -35.89
C HIS A 345 -16.00 30.03 -35.20
N GLN A 346 -15.99 31.28 -34.73
CA GLN A 346 -14.86 31.83 -33.96
C GLN A 346 -14.66 31.08 -32.64
N MET A 347 -15.74 30.78 -31.91
CA MET A 347 -15.69 30.03 -30.65
C MET A 347 -15.22 28.59 -30.85
N ASP A 348 -15.66 27.92 -31.92
CA ASP A 348 -15.20 26.57 -32.25
C ASP A 348 -13.72 26.55 -32.61
N THR A 349 -13.26 27.55 -33.37
CA THR A 349 -11.85 27.73 -33.73
C THR A 349 -11.00 27.94 -32.47
N GLU A 350 -11.43 28.81 -31.56
CA GLU A 350 -10.71 29.06 -30.31
C GLU A 350 -10.73 27.85 -29.38
N THR A 351 -11.84 27.11 -29.33
CA THR A 351 -11.93 25.88 -28.55
C THR A 351 -10.98 24.80 -29.08
N ALA A 352 -10.85 24.68 -30.41
CA ALA A 352 -9.87 23.78 -31.03
C ALA A 352 -8.43 24.21 -30.70
N ARG A 353 -8.12 25.51 -30.87
CA ARG A 353 -6.80 26.07 -30.54
C ARG A 353 -6.40 25.79 -29.10
N LEU A 354 -7.28 26.09 -28.14
CA LEU A 354 -7.01 25.88 -26.71
C LEU A 354 -6.86 24.39 -26.35
N ARG A 355 -7.60 23.49 -27.02
CA ARG A 355 -7.42 22.05 -26.85
C ARG A 355 -6.04 21.60 -27.31
N ASP A 356 -5.62 22.03 -28.50
CA ASP A 356 -4.32 21.67 -29.06
C ASP A 356 -3.17 22.23 -28.21
N GLU A 357 -3.30 23.49 -27.76
CA GLU A 357 -2.35 24.12 -26.83
C GLU A 357 -2.26 23.37 -25.50
N THR A 358 -3.39 22.92 -24.95
CA THR A 358 -3.41 22.11 -23.72
C THR A 358 -2.70 20.77 -23.91
N VAL A 359 -2.85 20.12 -25.07
CA VAL A 359 -2.14 18.85 -25.36
C VAL A 359 -0.62 19.10 -25.48
N ALA A 360 -0.23 20.17 -26.19
CA ALA A 360 1.16 20.53 -26.37
C ALA A 360 1.85 20.85 -25.04
N LEU A 361 1.24 21.70 -24.20
CA LEU A 361 1.78 22.07 -22.90
C LEU A 361 1.92 20.88 -21.95
N LYS A 362 0.97 19.92 -21.98
CA LYS A 362 1.08 18.68 -21.20
C LYS A 362 2.21 17.78 -21.67
N ALA A 363 2.50 17.76 -22.97
CA ALA A 363 3.63 17.00 -23.50
C ALA A 363 4.96 17.64 -23.07
N GLU A 364 5.05 18.98 -23.12
CA GLU A 364 6.23 19.73 -22.67
C GLU A 364 6.47 19.56 -21.16
N GLU A 365 5.42 19.65 -20.34
CA GLU A 365 5.48 19.38 -18.90
C GLU A 365 6.08 18.00 -18.61
N LYS A 366 5.63 16.98 -19.35
CA LYS A 366 6.12 15.61 -19.18
C LYS A 366 7.60 15.46 -19.51
N GLU A 367 8.08 16.12 -20.57
CA GLU A 367 9.51 16.08 -20.93
C GLU A 367 10.37 16.87 -19.93
N LEU A 368 9.89 18.02 -19.45
CA LEU A 368 10.59 18.79 -18.40
C LEU A 368 10.67 18.01 -17.08
N GLN A 369 9.59 17.34 -16.68
CA GLN A 369 9.60 16.47 -15.50
C GLN A 369 10.62 15.33 -15.64
N LYS A 370 10.71 14.71 -16.83
CA LYS A 370 11.70 13.67 -17.11
C LYS A 370 13.13 14.21 -17.02
N ALA A 371 13.39 15.39 -17.57
CA ALA A 371 14.71 16.03 -17.49
C ALA A 371 15.10 16.41 -16.04
N LEU A 372 14.12 16.87 -15.25
CA LEU A 372 14.32 17.18 -13.84
C LEU A 372 14.63 15.93 -13.03
N ARG A 373 13.88 14.83 -13.23
CA ARG A 373 14.15 13.52 -12.61
C ARG A 373 15.56 13.02 -12.98
N GLY A 374 15.95 13.15 -14.24
CA GLY A 374 17.31 12.79 -14.69
C GLY A 374 18.42 13.60 -14.00
N SER A 375 18.20 14.90 -13.79
CA SER A 375 19.20 15.75 -13.12
C SER A 375 19.22 15.54 -11.59
N ALA A 376 18.07 15.30 -10.97
CA ALA A 376 17.95 15.02 -9.54
C ALA A 376 18.55 13.65 -9.15
N SER A 377 18.63 12.71 -10.09
CA SER A 377 19.29 11.40 -9.89
C SER A 377 20.83 11.48 -9.84
N GLN A 378 21.40 12.65 -10.13
CA GLN A 378 22.85 12.84 -10.06
C GLN A 378 23.25 13.29 -8.65
N VAL A 379 24.00 12.43 -7.96
CA VAL A 379 24.62 12.77 -6.67
C VAL A 379 25.52 14.00 -6.87
N PRO A 380 25.34 15.08 -6.09
CA PRO A 380 26.17 16.27 -6.18
C PRO A 380 27.67 15.92 -6.07
N LEU A 381 28.52 16.54 -6.88
CA LEU A 381 29.96 16.26 -6.91
C LEU A 381 30.64 16.36 -5.53
N SER A 382 30.14 17.25 -4.67
CA SER A 382 30.60 17.39 -3.28
C SER A 382 30.30 16.16 -2.43
N GLU A 383 29.13 15.56 -2.60
CA GLU A 383 28.69 14.36 -1.88
C GLU A 383 29.41 13.11 -2.39
N LEU A 384 29.64 13.04 -3.71
CA LEU A 384 30.47 11.99 -4.31
C LEU A 384 31.91 12.02 -3.76
N LYS A 385 32.51 13.22 -3.64
CA LYS A 385 33.85 13.39 -3.05
C LYS A 385 33.90 12.96 -1.58
N ALA A 386 32.87 13.30 -0.79
CA ALA A 386 32.77 12.87 0.60
C ALA A 386 32.64 11.34 0.72
N SER A 387 31.84 10.72 -0.15
CA SER A 387 31.67 9.27 -0.20
C SER A 387 32.97 8.53 -0.55
N ILE A 388 33.73 9.04 -1.53
CA ILE A 388 35.05 8.49 -1.88
C ILE A 388 35.99 8.56 -0.66
N ALA A 389 36.08 9.70 0.01
CA ALA A 389 36.95 9.85 1.18
C ALA A 389 36.56 8.89 2.32
N ALA A 390 35.25 8.68 2.55
CA ALA A 390 34.77 7.71 3.54
C ALA A 390 35.14 6.27 3.17
N LEU A 391 34.93 5.88 1.91
CA LEU A 391 35.28 4.54 1.43
C LEU A 391 36.79 4.28 1.48
N GLU A 392 37.62 5.30 1.20
CA GLU A 392 39.07 5.19 1.34
C GLU A 392 39.49 4.98 2.80
N HIS A 393 38.84 5.68 3.73
CA HIS A 393 39.04 5.47 5.16
C HIS A 393 38.65 4.05 5.60
N ASP A 394 37.47 3.58 5.21
CA ASP A 394 36.98 2.24 5.55
C ASP A 394 37.89 1.15 4.97
N LYS A 395 38.35 1.33 3.73
CA LYS A 395 39.33 0.45 3.11
C LYS A 395 40.62 0.40 3.92
N ALA A 396 41.13 1.54 4.38
CA ALA A 396 42.34 1.59 5.20
C ALA A 396 42.14 0.86 6.54
N GLU A 397 40.99 1.03 7.18
CA GLU A 397 40.65 0.34 8.43
C GLU A 397 40.55 -1.19 8.22
N MET A 398 39.85 -1.64 7.18
CA MET A 398 39.73 -3.06 6.85
C MET A 398 41.08 -3.69 6.55
N MET A 399 41.95 -2.99 5.81
CA MET A 399 43.31 -3.45 5.53
C MET A 399 44.16 -3.56 6.80
N ALA A 400 44.04 -2.62 7.73
CA ALA A 400 44.73 -2.69 9.01
C ALA A 400 44.23 -3.88 9.87
N ARG A 401 42.92 -4.14 9.87
CA ARG A 401 42.33 -5.31 10.54
C ARG A 401 42.79 -6.62 9.91
N LEU A 402 42.82 -6.68 8.58
CA LEU A 402 43.33 -7.84 7.84
C LEU A 402 44.80 -8.10 8.19
N ALA A 403 45.64 -7.07 8.18
CA ALA A 403 47.06 -7.19 8.55
C ALA A 403 47.25 -7.71 9.98
N LYS A 404 46.40 -7.29 10.93
CA LYS A 404 46.41 -7.82 12.30
C LYS A 404 46.02 -9.30 12.34
N LEU A 405 44.99 -9.70 11.60
CA LEU A 405 44.52 -11.08 11.53
C LEU A 405 45.52 -12.01 10.84
N THR A 406 46.29 -11.52 9.87
CA THR A 406 47.30 -12.31 9.14
C THR A 406 48.67 -12.29 9.80
N SER A 407 48.92 -11.43 10.79
CA SER A 407 50.19 -11.34 11.52
C SER A 407 50.45 -12.48 12.52
N GLY A 408 49.44 -13.32 12.80
CA GLY A 408 49.58 -14.49 13.67
C GLY A 408 50.25 -15.69 12.97
N SER A 409 50.72 -16.67 13.76
CA SER A 409 51.30 -17.92 13.25
C SER A 409 50.28 -18.86 12.60
N VAL A 410 48.98 -18.54 12.68
CA VAL A 410 47.88 -19.31 12.09
C VAL A 410 47.51 -18.66 10.76
N GLN A 411 47.80 -19.34 9.65
CA GLN A 411 47.42 -18.89 8.32
C GLN A 411 45.91 -19.09 8.10
N PRO A 412 45.16 -18.08 7.61
CA PRO A 412 43.76 -18.26 7.25
C PRO A 412 43.64 -19.26 6.10
N ILE A 413 42.88 -20.33 6.31
CA ILE A 413 42.60 -21.35 5.29
C ILE A 413 41.35 -20.93 4.52
N GLY A 414 41.43 -20.97 3.18
CA GLY A 414 40.28 -20.70 2.32
C GLY A 414 39.15 -21.70 2.51
N VAL A 415 37.90 -21.29 2.25
CA VAL A 415 36.73 -22.18 2.40
C VAL A 415 36.89 -23.45 1.55
N GLU A 416 37.36 -23.33 0.31
CA GLU A 416 37.58 -24.47 -0.59
C GLU A 416 38.67 -25.43 -0.09
N GLU A 417 39.75 -24.90 0.46
CA GLU A 417 40.86 -25.69 1.01
C GLU A 417 40.42 -26.45 2.27
N ARG A 418 39.67 -25.78 3.16
CA ARG A 418 39.07 -26.41 4.35
C ARG A 418 38.12 -27.54 3.96
N GLU A 419 37.30 -27.34 2.93
CA GLU A 419 36.42 -28.38 2.41
C GLU A 419 37.20 -29.53 1.77
N GLY A 420 38.29 -29.23 1.06
CA GLY A 420 39.22 -30.21 0.50
C GLY A 420 39.81 -31.13 1.57
N ILE A 421 40.40 -30.54 2.61
CA ILE A 421 40.93 -31.28 3.77
C ILE A 421 39.82 -32.09 4.45
N GLY A 422 38.61 -31.52 4.57
CA GLY A 422 37.44 -32.22 5.10
C GLY A 422 37.02 -33.44 4.27
N ARG A 423 37.09 -33.34 2.92
CA ARG A 423 36.83 -34.47 2.01
C ARG A 423 37.89 -35.56 2.20
N GLU A 424 39.16 -35.19 2.24
CA GLU A 424 40.26 -36.13 2.39
C GLU A 424 40.21 -36.87 3.73
N ASN A 425 39.98 -36.15 4.84
CA ASN A 425 39.83 -36.74 6.16
C ASN A 425 38.68 -37.77 6.21
N ARG A 426 37.54 -37.47 5.55
CA ARG A 426 36.42 -38.43 5.44
C ARG A 426 36.81 -39.71 4.69
N VAL A 427 37.65 -39.62 3.66
CA VAL A 427 38.15 -40.79 2.93
C VAL A 427 39.04 -41.65 3.85
N TRP A 428 39.98 -41.03 4.54
CA TRP A 428 40.89 -41.73 5.45
C TRP A 428 40.17 -42.35 6.65
N LEU A 429 39.17 -41.67 7.23
CA LEU A 429 38.34 -42.23 8.29
C LEU A 429 37.55 -43.46 7.84
N LYS A 430 36.98 -43.43 6.61
CA LYS A 430 36.31 -44.60 6.04
C LYS A 430 37.29 -45.77 5.84
N ALA A 431 38.49 -45.49 5.33
CA ALA A 431 39.54 -46.50 5.16
C ALA A 431 39.98 -47.09 6.49
N ALA A 432 40.20 -46.27 7.52
CA ALA A 432 40.55 -46.71 8.86
C ALA A 432 39.45 -47.59 9.47
N ALA A 433 38.18 -47.20 9.34
CA ALA A 433 37.04 -47.98 9.82
C ALA A 433 36.93 -49.35 9.11
N ALA A 434 37.13 -49.38 7.78
CA ALA A 434 37.14 -50.63 7.02
C ALA A 434 38.30 -51.55 7.45
N ARG A 435 39.51 -51.01 7.63
CA ARG A 435 40.67 -51.76 8.13
C ARG A 435 40.44 -52.29 9.55
N LYS A 436 39.83 -51.50 10.44
CA LYS A 436 39.46 -51.94 11.79
C LYS A 436 38.48 -53.11 11.76
N ARG A 437 37.50 -53.08 10.85
CA ARG A 437 36.55 -54.19 10.64
C ARG A 437 37.25 -55.45 10.15
N ILE A 438 38.06 -55.35 9.09
CA ILE A 438 38.82 -56.48 8.53
C ILE A 438 39.71 -57.11 9.61
N ARG A 439 40.44 -56.29 10.37
CA ARG A 439 41.26 -56.77 11.50
C ARG A 439 40.42 -57.53 12.52
N GLY A 440 39.25 -57.00 12.90
CA GLY A 440 38.34 -57.66 13.83
C GLY A 440 37.78 -58.99 13.31
N GLU A 441 37.42 -59.05 12.03
CA GLU A 441 36.93 -60.28 11.38
C GLU A 441 38.02 -61.35 11.28
N LEU A 442 39.21 -60.98 10.82
CA LEU A 442 40.37 -61.89 10.75
C LEU A 442 40.74 -62.41 12.14
N TRP A 443 40.77 -61.52 13.14
CA TRP A 443 40.98 -61.94 14.52
C TRP A 443 39.90 -62.90 15.01
N GLY A 444 38.62 -62.65 14.68
CA GLY A 444 37.52 -63.55 15.03
C GLY A 444 37.68 -64.96 14.46
N VAL A 445 38.16 -65.08 13.21
CA VAL A 445 38.46 -66.38 12.58
C VAL A 445 39.61 -67.09 13.31
N MET A 446 40.70 -66.37 13.60
CA MET A 446 41.85 -66.93 14.31
C MET A 446 41.49 -67.34 15.74
N ALA A 447 40.76 -66.48 16.45
CA ALA A 447 40.26 -66.70 17.81
C ALA A 447 39.37 -67.94 17.91
N GLY A 448 38.62 -68.28 16.85
CA GLY A 448 37.82 -69.51 16.78
C GLY A 448 38.62 -70.80 16.62
N ALA A 449 39.89 -70.71 16.21
CA ALA A 449 40.80 -71.84 16.01
C ALA A 449 41.82 -72.02 17.14
N ILE A 450 41.84 -71.12 18.13
CA ILE A 450 42.78 -71.13 19.27
C ILE A 450 42.02 -71.19 20.60
N GLU A 451 42.62 -71.86 21.59
CA GLU A 451 42.08 -71.92 22.95
C GLU A 451 42.03 -70.52 23.58
N ARG A 452 40.96 -70.26 24.34
CA ARG A 452 40.66 -68.93 24.85
C ARG A 452 41.72 -68.39 25.80
N GLU A 453 42.42 -69.25 26.55
CA GLU A 453 43.50 -68.80 27.44
C GLU A 453 44.74 -68.28 26.69
N LYS A 454 44.89 -68.60 25.39
CA LYS A 454 46.03 -68.19 24.55
C LYS A 454 45.77 -66.94 23.71
N TRP A 455 44.59 -66.32 23.85
CA TRP A 455 44.20 -65.17 23.03
C TRP A 455 45.13 -63.97 23.22
N GLU A 456 45.37 -63.55 24.46
CA GLU A 456 46.20 -62.37 24.76
C GLU A 456 47.65 -62.55 24.28
N GLU A 457 48.26 -63.71 24.56
CA GLU A 457 49.62 -64.04 24.10
C GLU A 457 49.72 -64.03 22.56
N THR A 458 48.69 -64.54 21.87
CA THR A 458 48.64 -64.55 20.41
C THR A 458 48.39 -63.16 19.82
N GLN A 459 47.60 -62.30 20.47
CA GLN A 459 47.41 -60.89 20.05
C GLN A 459 48.71 -60.10 20.17
N GLU A 460 49.39 -60.24 21.31
CA GLU A 460 50.66 -59.56 21.57
C GLU A 460 51.76 -60.06 20.65
N GLY A 461 51.85 -61.38 20.43
CA GLY A 461 52.81 -61.99 19.49
C GLY A 461 52.62 -61.57 18.03
N LEU A 462 51.40 -61.16 17.65
CA LEU A 462 51.09 -60.62 16.31
C LEU A 462 51.14 -59.08 16.26
N GLY A 463 51.42 -58.41 17.38
CA GLY A 463 51.47 -56.95 17.49
C GLY A 463 50.11 -56.27 17.24
N LEU A 464 49.01 -56.90 17.61
CA LEU A 464 47.66 -56.36 17.42
C LEU A 464 47.22 -55.52 18.62
N GLU A 465 47.16 -54.19 18.44
CA GLU A 465 46.54 -53.26 19.39
C GLU A 465 45.11 -52.89 18.93
N PHE A 466 44.10 -53.14 19.77
CA PHE A 466 42.68 -53.05 19.39
C PHE A 466 42.01 -51.70 19.64
#